data_AF-A0AAD8PMW2-F1
#
_entry.id   AF-A0AAD8PMW2-F1
#
_cell.length_a   1.000
_cell.length_b   1.000
_cell.length_c   1.000
_cell.angle_alpha   90.00
_cell.angle_beta   90.00
_cell.angle_gamma   90.00
#
_symmetry.space_group_name_H-M   'P 1'
#
loop_
_entity.id
_entity.type
_entity.pdbx_description
1 polymer ?
#
loop_
_entity_poly.entity_id
_entity_poly.type
_entity_poly.pdbx_seq_one_letter_code
_entity_poly.pdbx_strand_id
1 'polypeptide(L)'
;MRERRLTATPPDCATCQGRASSRELARPKRVCTSCSRSNRKFRGHGLRLSWPRPNDARRAVVSESAQWSPSSSIAGTISDASFIHTSCWDIELYNKLKSSGPVRNLLLLSVPTFWNSSKLGALDRDLLEYFCRVASASLATFGHDTTTLSNSLVRIALQGETTTAAAVFQALLAFSSLHRYGLQSQALELKVGALRSLAQEPVASGHGANAMQHTAAGMLLCSFEVHQPSSTSGHWAFYLGGVKTVLNASPVKQLRQLGSDMVVLLDWVHYHDVLARFSLLHWKRDGAPELLPTSIDIFNLQVSNLPPPVICTLDVLSQVCDTVSDGAIPSETSGNMDDYKGFLGVLYWRIRSLPIPKVPDIDDHDSEDATLVLQLYQLAILLFFDRCFESLIDQPIRTQQYLDKAFAIVSRLRSCKEQFPIHVIGCEARTDQQRSVVLDVISRTEKMGSSRSWSDCKRILHAVWAQDDLADGNDINYLYKLTSVMSHCIMLPSFV
;
A
#
# COMPACT_ATOMS: atom_id res chain seq x y z
N MET A 1 3.48 -3.69 -59.09
CA MET A 1 4.37 -4.77 -58.59
C MET A 1 3.96 -5.12 -57.16
N ARG A 2 2.96 -6.00 -57.01
CA ARG A 2 3.03 -7.34 -56.38
C ARG A 2 3.50 -7.39 -54.91
N GLU A 3 2.49 -7.35 -54.04
CA GLU A 3 2.48 -7.81 -52.65
C GLU A 3 3.04 -9.24 -52.49
N ARG A 4 3.88 -9.46 -51.48
CA ARG A 4 4.24 -10.80 -51.00
C ARG A 4 3.22 -11.24 -49.95
N ARG A 5 2.33 -12.15 -50.33
CA ARG A 5 1.52 -12.94 -49.39
C ARG A 5 2.42 -13.98 -48.70
N LEU A 6 2.51 -13.92 -47.38
CA LEU A 6 2.99 -15.03 -46.55
C LEU A 6 1.95 -16.16 -46.60
N THR A 7 2.32 -17.31 -47.15
CA THR A 7 1.46 -18.51 -47.19
C THR A 7 1.84 -19.42 -46.02
N ALA A 8 0.88 -19.66 -45.12
CA ALA A 8 1.02 -20.59 -44.01
C ALA A 8 1.24 -22.03 -44.50
N THR A 9 2.22 -22.72 -43.93
CA THR A 9 2.47 -24.16 -44.16
C THR A 9 1.30 -25.00 -43.65
N PRO A 10 0.76 -25.96 -44.43
CA PRO A 10 -0.38 -26.77 -43.99
C PRO A 10 0.00 -27.77 -42.89
N PRO A 11 -0.90 -28.06 -41.95
CA PRO A 11 -0.66 -28.93 -40.80
C PRO A 11 -0.51 -30.40 -41.19
N ASP A 12 0.20 -31.16 -40.35
CA ASP A 12 0.65 -32.51 -40.67
C ASP A 12 -0.28 -33.61 -40.20
N CYS A 13 -0.14 -34.78 -40.83
CA CYS A 13 -0.94 -35.94 -40.48
C CYS A 13 -0.51 -36.47 -39.10
N ALA A 14 -1.45 -36.46 -38.14
CA ALA A 14 -1.21 -36.85 -36.75
C ALA A 14 -0.67 -38.28 -36.57
N THR A 15 -0.93 -39.18 -37.52
CA THR A 15 -0.46 -40.57 -37.47
C THR A 15 1.03 -40.71 -37.77
N CYS A 16 1.57 -39.83 -38.61
CA CYS A 16 2.97 -39.91 -39.05
C CYS A 16 3.92 -39.11 -38.14
N GLN A 17 3.41 -38.08 -37.45
CA GLN A 17 4.22 -37.18 -36.63
C GLN A 17 4.76 -37.82 -35.34
N GLY A 18 4.12 -38.90 -34.86
CA GLY A 18 4.58 -39.67 -33.70
C GLY A 18 5.80 -40.56 -33.95
N ARG A 19 6.32 -40.61 -35.18
CA ARG A 19 7.55 -41.34 -35.53
C ARG A 19 8.46 -40.40 -36.31
N ALA A 20 9.67 -40.16 -35.82
CA ALA A 20 10.68 -39.34 -36.48
C ALA A 20 11.08 -39.95 -37.83
N SER A 21 10.30 -39.69 -38.87
CA SER A 21 10.55 -40.12 -40.25
C SER A 21 10.19 -38.93 -41.15
N SER A 22 11.17 -38.47 -41.92
CA SER A 22 11.08 -37.29 -42.79
C SER A 22 9.97 -37.40 -43.85
N ARG A 23 9.44 -36.23 -44.24
CA ARG A 23 8.39 -36.07 -45.25
C ARG A 23 8.93 -35.93 -46.66
N GLU A 24 8.12 -36.33 -47.62
CA GLU A 24 8.06 -35.68 -48.94
C GLU A 24 6.94 -34.64 -48.95
N LEU A 25 7.25 -33.44 -49.46
CA LEU A 25 6.31 -32.34 -49.63
C LEU A 25 5.46 -32.54 -50.90
N ALA A 26 4.14 -32.66 -50.74
CA ALA A 26 3.18 -32.21 -51.76
C ALA A 26 1.78 -32.01 -51.15
N ARG A 27 1.17 -30.86 -51.49
CA ARG A 27 -0.23 -30.36 -51.36
C ARG A 27 -1.26 -31.13 -50.51
N PRO A 28 -2.17 -30.45 -49.80
CA PRO A 28 -3.09 -31.07 -48.83
C PRO A 28 -4.04 -32.04 -49.53
N LYS A 29 -3.80 -33.34 -49.36
CA LYS A 29 -4.74 -34.40 -49.74
C LYS A 29 -5.54 -34.80 -48.51
N ARG A 30 -6.85 -35.05 -48.66
CA ARG A 30 -7.74 -35.55 -47.59
C ARG A 30 -7.32 -36.93 -47.03
N VAL A 31 -6.31 -37.58 -47.60
CA VAL A 31 -5.82 -38.91 -47.20
C VAL A 31 -4.29 -38.94 -47.30
N CYS A 32 -3.60 -39.32 -46.22
CA CYS A 32 -2.14 -39.56 -46.22
C CYS A 32 -1.82 -40.89 -46.94
N THR A 33 -0.99 -40.83 -47.98
CA THR A 33 -0.57 -41.99 -48.80
C THR A 33 0.16 -43.06 -47.99
N SER A 34 1.01 -42.68 -47.02
CA SER A 34 1.69 -43.64 -46.13
C SER A 34 0.73 -44.37 -45.18
N CYS A 35 -0.34 -43.70 -44.72
CA CYS A 35 -1.36 -44.34 -43.87
C CYS A 35 -2.24 -45.30 -44.67
N SER A 36 -2.55 -44.95 -45.93
CA SER A 36 -3.30 -45.81 -46.85
C SER A 36 -2.51 -47.09 -47.17
N ARG A 37 -1.22 -46.96 -47.51
CA ARG A 37 -0.34 -48.11 -47.81
C ARG A 37 -0.14 -49.07 -46.63
N SER A 38 -0.26 -48.58 -45.39
CA SER A 38 -0.10 -49.39 -44.18
C SER A 38 -1.43 -49.90 -43.61
N ASN A 39 -2.55 -49.69 -44.31
CA ASN A 39 -3.91 -50.06 -43.92
C ASN A 39 -4.33 -49.50 -42.53
N ARG A 40 -3.99 -48.24 -42.25
CA ARG A 40 -4.26 -47.59 -40.94
C ARG A 40 -5.28 -46.47 -41.06
N LYS A 41 -6.14 -46.34 -40.05
CA LYS A 41 -7.14 -45.26 -39.94
C LYS A 41 -6.46 -43.89 -39.85
N PHE A 42 -6.77 -43.02 -40.80
CA PHE A 42 -6.30 -41.63 -40.86
C PHE A 42 -7.03 -40.77 -39.84
N ARG A 43 -6.30 -40.07 -38.95
CA ARG A 43 -6.89 -39.25 -37.86
C ARG A 43 -6.96 -37.74 -38.15
N GLY A 44 -6.80 -37.32 -39.40
CA GLY A 44 -6.92 -35.92 -39.81
C GLY A 44 -5.68 -35.07 -39.58
N HIS A 45 -5.79 -33.80 -40.00
CA HIS A 45 -4.80 -32.74 -39.79
C HIS A 45 -5.41 -31.75 -38.81
N GLY A 46 -4.87 -31.65 -37.59
CA GLY A 46 -5.39 -30.74 -36.57
C GLY A 46 -4.33 -30.41 -35.53
N LEU A 47 -4.35 -29.18 -35.02
CA LEU A 47 -3.51 -28.75 -33.90
C LEU A 47 -3.85 -29.62 -32.68
N ARG A 48 -2.84 -30.24 -32.07
CA ARG A 48 -3.00 -31.00 -30.84
C ARG A 48 -2.00 -30.48 -29.81
N LEU A 49 -2.53 -29.99 -28.69
CA LEU A 49 -1.73 -29.68 -27.52
C LEU A 49 -1.12 -30.98 -26.99
N SER A 50 0.20 -31.01 -26.85
CA SER A 50 0.95 -32.13 -26.28
C SER A 50 1.43 -31.75 -24.89
N TRP A 51 1.01 -32.50 -23.87
CA TRP A 51 1.56 -32.37 -22.52
C TRP A 51 2.90 -33.11 -22.40
N PRO A 52 3.86 -32.60 -21.60
CA PRO A 52 5.12 -33.27 -21.35
C PRO A 52 4.86 -34.67 -20.78
N ARG A 53 5.56 -35.67 -21.31
CA ARG A 53 5.54 -37.02 -20.74
C ARG A 53 6.49 -37.07 -19.54
N PRO A 54 6.32 -38.03 -18.61
CA PRO A 54 7.13 -38.12 -17.39
C PRO A 54 8.66 -38.10 -17.62
N ASN A 55 9.13 -38.49 -18.81
CA ASN A 55 10.55 -38.56 -19.16
C ASN A 55 10.97 -37.53 -20.22
N ASP A 56 10.17 -36.48 -20.46
CA ASP A 56 10.47 -35.44 -21.46
C ASP A 56 11.32 -34.31 -20.87
N ALA A 57 12.61 -34.59 -20.67
CA ALA A 57 13.58 -33.69 -20.03
C ALA A 57 13.82 -32.36 -20.78
N ARG A 58 13.30 -32.20 -22.01
CA ARG A 58 13.44 -30.96 -22.79
C ARG A 58 12.30 -29.97 -22.59
N ARG A 59 11.17 -30.40 -22.04
CA ARG A 59 9.94 -29.57 -21.92
C ARG A 59 9.27 -29.63 -20.55
N ALA A 60 9.72 -30.51 -19.66
CA ALA A 60 9.31 -30.51 -18.27
C ALA A 60 10.38 -29.81 -17.42
N VAL A 61 10.09 -28.61 -16.94
CA VAL A 61 10.77 -28.08 -15.74
C VAL A 61 10.09 -28.77 -14.57
N VAL A 62 10.61 -29.92 -14.15
CA VAL A 62 10.22 -30.54 -12.89
C VAL A 62 11.05 -29.84 -11.83
N SER A 63 10.39 -29.08 -10.94
CA SER A 63 11.04 -28.62 -9.72
C SER A 63 11.40 -29.85 -8.90
N GLU A 64 12.69 -30.21 -8.85
CA GLU A 64 13.18 -31.18 -7.89
C GLU A 64 12.99 -30.56 -6.51
N SER A 65 12.04 -31.12 -5.74
CA SER A 65 11.87 -30.79 -4.34
C SER A 65 13.15 -31.17 -3.61
N ALA A 66 14.05 -30.20 -3.44
CA ALA A 66 15.23 -30.36 -2.64
C ALA A 66 14.78 -30.61 -1.20
N GLN A 67 14.97 -31.85 -0.75
CA GLN A 67 14.85 -32.22 0.66
C GLN A 67 15.69 -31.25 1.48
N TRP A 68 15.05 -30.54 2.40
CA TRP A 68 15.69 -29.63 3.33
C TRP A 68 16.86 -30.33 4.03
N SER A 69 18.07 -29.88 3.70
CA SER A 69 19.28 -30.12 4.48
C SER A 69 19.83 -28.74 4.88
N PRO A 70 19.97 -28.44 6.18
CA PRO A 70 20.49 -27.16 6.62
C PRO A 70 22.03 -27.23 6.65
N SER A 71 22.70 -26.65 5.65
CA SER A 71 24.13 -26.37 5.74
C SER A 71 24.56 -25.15 4.92
N SER A 72 25.04 -24.15 5.67
CA SER A 72 26.06 -23.12 5.37
C SER A 72 26.00 -22.37 4.02
N SER A 73 25.56 -21.11 4.12
CA SER A 73 26.20 -19.87 3.63
C SER A 73 27.19 -19.93 2.44
N ILE A 74 26.97 -18.95 1.54
CA ILE A 74 27.81 -18.46 0.42
C ILE A 74 27.36 -19.01 -0.94
N ALA A 75 26.19 -18.55 -1.39
CA ALA A 75 25.91 -18.28 -2.80
C ALA A 75 24.89 -17.13 -2.81
N GLY A 76 25.24 -16.01 -3.47
CA GLY A 76 24.40 -14.83 -3.53
C GLY A 76 23.05 -15.16 -4.15
N THR A 77 22.02 -15.21 -3.30
CA THR A 77 20.63 -15.26 -3.74
C THR A 77 20.37 -13.99 -4.52
N ILE A 78 20.28 -14.09 -5.85
CA ILE A 78 19.69 -13.03 -6.67
C ILE A 78 18.30 -12.85 -6.10
N SER A 79 18.06 -11.70 -5.48
CA SER A 79 16.76 -11.36 -4.92
C SER A 79 15.75 -11.36 -6.06
N ASP A 80 14.72 -12.21 -5.97
CA ASP A 80 13.55 -12.18 -6.87
C ASP A 80 12.89 -10.79 -6.95
N ALA A 81 13.26 -9.87 -6.06
CA ALA A 81 12.87 -8.45 -6.07
C ALA A 81 13.48 -7.61 -7.21
N SER A 82 14.13 -8.20 -8.21
CA SER A 82 14.79 -7.46 -9.30
C SER A 82 14.06 -7.51 -10.65
N PHE A 83 13.03 -8.35 -10.79
CA PHE A 83 12.27 -8.46 -12.05
C PHE A 83 10.79 -8.10 -11.83
N ILE A 84 10.33 -7.08 -12.55
CA ILE A 84 8.91 -6.71 -12.59
C ILE A 84 8.23 -7.61 -13.63
N HIS A 85 7.22 -8.36 -13.20
CA HIS A 85 6.43 -9.18 -14.09
C HIS A 85 5.20 -8.41 -14.56
N THR A 86 5.14 -8.08 -15.84
CA THR A 86 3.91 -7.61 -16.49
C THR A 86 2.98 -8.80 -16.73
N SER A 87 1.76 -8.72 -16.23
CA SER A 87 0.73 -9.76 -16.35
C SER A 87 -0.34 -9.38 -17.39
N CYS A 88 -1.26 -10.32 -17.70
CA CYS A 88 -2.41 -10.00 -18.55
C CYS A 88 -3.30 -8.91 -17.92
N TRP A 89 -3.35 -8.85 -16.59
CA TRP A 89 -4.09 -7.83 -15.86
C TRP A 89 -3.55 -6.42 -16.17
N ASP A 90 -2.22 -6.27 -16.21
CA ASP A 90 -1.57 -4.97 -16.50
C ASP A 90 -1.86 -4.51 -17.93
N ILE A 91 -1.86 -5.44 -18.89
CA ILE A 91 -2.19 -5.17 -20.30
C ILE A 91 -3.65 -4.76 -20.46
N GLU A 92 -4.57 -5.45 -19.77
CA GLU A 92 -5.99 -5.11 -19.79
C GLU A 92 -6.26 -3.74 -19.16
N LEU A 93 -5.59 -3.43 -18.04
CA LEU A 93 -5.66 -2.11 -17.42
C LEU A 93 -5.12 -1.02 -18.35
N TYR A 94 -3.97 -1.25 -19.00
CA TYR A 94 -3.39 -0.31 -19.96
C TYR A 94 -4.34 -0.01 -21.13
N ASN A 95 -4.95 -1.06 -21.70
CA ASN A 95 -5.93 -0.88 -22.76
C ASN A 95 -7.14 -0.05 -22.29
N LYS A 96 -7.61 -0.25 -21.04
CA LYS A 96 -8.68 0.57 -20.44
C LYS A 96 -8.26 2.04 -20.31
N LEU A 97 -7.05 2.29 -19.82
CA LEU A 97 -6.50 3.64 -19.67
C LEU A 97 -6.42 4.37 -21.03
N LYS A 98 -6.10 3.64 -22.10
CA LYS A 98 -5.97 4.19 -23.46
C LYS A 98 -7.32 4.39 -24.16
N SER A 99 -8.29 3.50 -23.95
CA SER A 99 -9.51 3.47 -24.75
C SER A 99 -10.68 4.28 -24.17
N SER A 100 -10.56 4.87 -22.98
CA SER A 100 -11.61 5.63 -22.27
C SER A 100 -12.98 4.93 -22.18
N GLY A 101 -13.02 3.60 -22.37
CA GLY A 101 -14.23 2.81 -22.54
C GLY A 101 -14.52 1.94 -21.31
N PRO A 102 -15.79 1.58 -21.05
CA PRO A 102 -16.13 0.74 -19.91
C PRO A 102 -15.79 -0.72 -20.21
N VAL A 103 -14.74 -1.25 -19.57
CA VAL A 103 -14.53 -2.70 -19.48
C VAL A 103 -14.98 -3.14 -18.09
N ARG A 104 -16.20 -3.68 -18.01
CA ARG A 104 -16.62 -4.49 -16.88
C ARG A 104 -15.78 -5.78 -16.92
N ASN A 105 -15.20 -6.19 -15.79
CA ASN A 105 -14.54 -7.49 -15.52
C ASN A 105 -13.01 -7.54 -15.36
N LEU A 106 -12.31 -6.43 -15.06
CA LEU A 106 -10.94 -6.54 -14.54
C LEU A 106 -10.96 -7.22 -13.15
N LEU A 107 -10.11 -8.23 -12.95
CA LEU A 107 -9.93 -8.86 -11.65
C LEU A 107 -9.38 -7.82 -10.65
N LEU A 108 -9.74 -7.97 -9.37
CA LEU A 108 -9.23 -7.07 -8.33
C LEU A 108 -7.78 -7.46 -7.98
N LEU A 109 -6.94 -6.44 -7.80
CA LEU A 109 -5.62 -6.59 -7.18
C LEU A 109 -5.83 -7.02 -5.73
N SER A 110 -5.36 -8.23 -5.41
CA SER A 110 -5.42 -8.79 -4.06
C SER A 110 -4.02 -9.12 -3.58
N VAL A 111 -3.75 -8.86 -2.31
CA VAL A 111 -2.54 -9.35 -1.65
C VAL A 111 -2.84 -10.72 -1.04
N PRO A 112 -1.97 -11.72 -1.24
CA PRO A 112 -2.13 -13.02 -0.59
C PRO A 112 -2.18 -12.87 0.93
N THR A 113 -3.21 -13.45 1.54
CA THR A 113 -3.35 -13.49 3.00
C THR A 113 -2.71 -14.77 3.53
N PHE A 114 -1.91 -14.66 4.58
CA PHE A 114 -1.28 -15.80 5.23
C PHE A 114 -2.01 -16.10 6.54
N TRP A 115 -2.77 -17.19 6.55
CA TRP A 115 -3.43 -17.70 7.75
C TRP A 115 -2.50 -18.66 8.49
N ASN A 116 -2.33 -18.46 9.79
CA ASN A 116 -1.67 -19.42 10.65
C ASN A 116 -2.72 -20.32 11.32
N SER A 117 -2.75 -21.60 10.93
CA SER A 117 -3.69 -22.58 11.47
C SER A 117 -3.37 -23.03 12.91
N SER A 118 -2.21 -22.65 13.44
CA SER A 118 -1.78 -23.04 14.78
C SER A 118 -2.57 -22.28 15.84
N LYS A 119 -3.30 -23.01 16.69
CA LYS A 119 -3.92 -22.42 17.88
C LYS A 119 -2.84 -22.20 18.95
N LEU A 120 -2.33 -20.99 19.01
CA LEU A 120 -1.35 -20.57 20.01
C LEU A 120 -2.11 -19.80 21.09
N GLY A 121 -2.37 -20.46 22.23
CA GLY A 121 -3.03 -19.85 23.38
C GLY A 121 -2.00 -19.19 24.30
N ALA A 122 -1.55 -17.98 23.94
CA ALA A 122 -0.67 -17.21 24.82
C ALA A 122 -1.47 -16.62 25.98
N LEU A 123 -0.87 -16.52 27.17
CA LEU A 123 -1.50 -15.87 28.30
C LEU A 123 -1.56 -14.36 28.06
N ASP A 124 -2.62 -13.71 28.55
CA ASP A 124 -2.81 -12.26 28.43
C ASP A 124 -1.62 -11.48 28.99
N ARG A 125 -1.03 -11.95 30.10
CA ARG A 125 0.20 -11.38 30.68
C ARG A 125 1.37 -11.40 29.70
N ASP A 126 1.58 -12.51 29.01
CA ASP A 126 2.70 -12.67 28.08
C ASP A 126 2.53 -11.78 26.85
N LEU A 127 1.29 -11.63 26.38
CA LEU A 127 0.94 -10.73 25.27
C LEU A 127 1.10 -9.27 25.68
N LEU A 128 0.69 -8.88 26.89
CA LEU A 128 0.90 -7.53 27.42
C LEU A 128 2.39 -7.20 27.58
N GLU A 129 3.18 -8.12 28.14
CA GLU A 129 4.63 -7.94 28.27
C GLU A 129 5.30 -7.81 26.89
N TYR A 130 4.87 -8.64 25.94
CA TYR A 130 5.34 -8.58 24.56
C TYR A 130 4.93 -7.27 23.87
N PHE A 131 3.74 -6.73 24.14
CA PHE A 131 3.33 -5.42 23.65
C PHE A 131 4.31 -4.33 24.09
N CYS A 132 4.55 -4.24 25.41
CA CYS A 132 5.38 -3.21 26.01
C CYS A 132 6.83 -3.25 25.52
N ARG A 133 7.33 -4.44 25.15
CA ARG A 133 8.74 -4.63 24.77
C ARG A 133 9.00 -4.65 23.27
N VAL A 134 8.04 -5.11 22.46
CA VAL A 134 8.28 -5.43 21.05
C VAL A 134 7.18 -4.89 20.15
N ALA A 135 5.93 -5.30 20.35
CA ALA A 135 4.88 -5.03 19.36
C ALA A 135 4.57 -3.54 19.22
N SER A 136 4.66 -2.75 20.30
CA SER A 136 4.35 -1.33 20.26
C SER A 136 5.21 -0.51 19.29
N ALA A 137 6.44 -0.96 19.01
CA ALA A 137 7.35 -0.32 18.05
C ALA A 137 6.85 -0.39 16.60
N SER A 138 5.86 -1.26 16.33
CA SER A 138 5.22 -1.48 15.02
C SER A 138 3.95 -0.64 14.81
N LEU A 139 3.53 0.14 15.81
CA LEU A 139 2.45 1.09 15.65
C LEU A 139 2.89 2.22 14.71
N ALA A 140 2.08 2.51 13.70
CA ALA A 140 2.39 3.54 12.72
C ALA A 140 2.22 4.93 13.35
N THR A 141 3.33 5.58 13.70
CA THR A 141 3.39 6.93 14.25
C THR A 141 4.28 7.82 13.37
N PHE A 142 4.05 9.13 13.41
CA PHE A 142 4.91 10.11 12.77
C PHE A 142 5.21 11.23 13.76
N GLY A 143 6.49 11.46 14.05
CA GLY A 143 6.96 12.48 15.00
C GLY A 143 6.89 12.12 16.49
N HIS A 144 6.05 11.15 16.88
CA HIS A 144 6.02 10.63 18.25
C HIS A 144 7.02 9.50 18.47
N ASP A 145 7.67 9.50 19.62
CA ASP A 145 8.34 8.30 20.12
C ASP A 145 7.26 7.24 20.43
N THR A 146 7.40 6.08 19.79
CA THR A 146 6.54 4.90 19.99
C THR A 146 6.38 4.53 21.47
N THR A 147 7.37 4.81 22.33
CA THR A 147 7.27 4.54 23.77
C THR A 147 6.24 5.44 24.47
N THR A 148 6.09 6.68 24.02
CA THR A 148 5.14 7.63 24.60
C THR A 148 3.72 7.15 24.33
N LEU A 149 3.43 6.80 23.06
CA LEU A 149 2.15 6.22 22.67
C LEU A 149 1.88 4.90 23.41
N SER A 150 2.86 4.00 23.48
CA SER A 150 2.67 2.71 24.15
C SER A 150 2.37 2.86 25.63
N ASN A 151 3.06 3.77 26.31
CA ASN A 151 2.83 4.04 27.73
C ASN A 151 1.44 4.64 27.99
N SER A 152 0.98 5.55 27.13
CA SER A 152 -0.40 6.07 27.18
C SER A 152 -1.42 4.96 26.96
N LEU A 153 -1.25 4.11 25.94
CA LEU A 153 -2.16 3.00 25.66
C LEU A 153 -2.25 2.00 26.82
N VAL A 154 -1.12 1.65 27.43
CA VAL A 154 -1.08 0.74 28.58
C VAL A 154 -1.78 1.37 29.79
N ARG A 155 -1.55 2.66 30.07
CA ARG A 155 -2.26 3.37 31.15
C ARG A 155 -3.77 3.36 30.92
N ILE A 156 -4.22 3.69 29.71
CA ILE A 156 -5.65 3.71 29.35
C ILE A 156 -6.26 2.31 29.47
N ALA A 157 -5.55 1.26 29.02
CA ALA A 157 -6.01 -0.12 29.07
C ALA A 157 -6.18 -0.65 30.50
N LEU A 158 -5.35 -0.17 31.43
CA LEU A 158 -5.38 -0.56 32.84
C LEU A 158 -6.20 0.40 33.72
N GLN A 159 -6.86 1.39 33.11
CA GLN A 159 -7.61 2.41 33.83
C GLN A 159 -9.03 1.92 34.18
N GLY A 160 -9.17 1.36 35.39
CA GLY A 160 -10.46 1.02 35.99
C GLY A 160 -11.13 -0.24 35.42
N GLU A 161 -12.32 -0.55 35.94
CA GLU A 161 -13.11 -1.74 35.57
C GLU A 161 -14.25 -1.40 34.59
N THR A 162 -14.01 -0.51 33.63
CA THR A 162 -15.02 -0.17 32.61
C THR A 162 -14.99 -1.16 31.45
N THR A 163 -16.15 -1.36 30.80
CA THR A 163 -16.26 -2.19 29.58
C THR A 163 -15.40 -1.63 28.45
N THR A 164 -15.28 -0.30 28.34
CA THR A 164 -14.41 0.39 27.37
C THR A 164 -12.92 0.24 27.69
N ALA A 165 -12.49 0.20 28.96
CA ALA A 165 -11.12 -0.16 29.32
C ALA A 165 -10.78 -1.60 28.91
N ALA A 166 -11.71 -2.52 29.15
CA ALA A 166 -11.58 -3.90 28.69
C ALA A 166 -11.47 -4.00 27.16
N ALA A 167 -12.17 -3.14 26.41
CA ALA A 167 -12.02 -3.07 24.96
C ALA A 167 -10.61 -2.66 24.52
N VAL A 168 -10.01 -1.65 25.18
CA VAL A 168 -8.63 -1.22 24.90
C VAL A 168 -7.65 -2.36 25.20
N PHE A 169 -7.81 -3.01 26.35
CA PHE A 169 -6.98 -4.14 26.75
C PHE A 169 -7.07 -5.29 25.73
N GLN A 170 -8.28 -5.70 25.34
CA GLN A 170 -8.49 -6.75 24.34
C GLN A 170 -7.90 -6.40 22.97
N ALA A 171 -8.04 -5.14 22.52
CA ALA A 171 -7.47 -4.68 21.26
C ALA A 171 -5.92 -4.69 21.29
N LEU A 172 -5.32 -4.31 22.42
CA LEU A 172 -3.88 -4.35 22.64
C LEU A 172 -3.34 -5.79 22.59
N LEU A 173 -4.02 -6.72 23.26
CA LEU A 173 -3.66 -8.13 23.20
C LEU A 173 -3.86 -8.73 21.80
N ALA A 174 -4.93 -8.34 21.10
CA ALA A 174 -5.19 -8.76 19.72
C ALA A 174 -4.04 -8.35 18.80
N PHE A 175 -3.63 -7.09 18.87
CA PHE A 175 -2.50 -6.56 18.10
C PHE A 175 -1.19 -7.29 18.43
N SER A 176 -0.93 -7.55 19.71
CA SER A 176 0.27 -8.26 20.18
C SER A 176 0.31 -9.71 19.68
N SER A 177 -0.85 -10.38 19.70
CA SER A 177 -1.00 -11.74 19.22
C SER A 177 -0.80 -11.80 17.70
N LEU A 178 -1.37 -10.85 16.95
CA LEU A 178 -1.16 -10.71 15.50
C LEU A 178 0.32 -10.49 15.17
N HIS A 179 0.97 -9.57 15.88
CA HIS A 179 2.38 -9.24 15.67
C HIS A 179 3.29 -10.45 15.92
N ARG A 180 3.04 -11.18 17.01
CA ARG A 180 3.91 -12.29 17.43
C ARG A 180 3.71 -13.57 16.62
N TYR A 181 2.46 -13.88 16.27
CA TYR A 181 2.08 -15.19 15.75
C TYR A 181 1.41 -15.15 14.37
N GLY A 182 1.24 -13.95 13.80
CA GLY A 182 0.49 -13.74 12.58
C GLY A 182 -1.02 -13.87 12.79
N LEU A 183 -1.76 -13.87 11.67
CA LEU A 183 -3.21 -13.96 11.69
C LEU A 183 -3.66 -15.37 12.11
N GLN A 184 -4.22 -15.48 13.32
CA GLN A 184 -4.64 -16.74 13.95
C GLN A 184 -5.89 -16.55 14.84
N SER A 185 -6.46 -17.63 15.36
CA SER A 185 -7.76 -17.63 16.07
C SER A 185 -7.82 -16.73 17.31
N GLN A 186 -6.85 -16.79 18.23
CA GLN A 186 -6.85 -15.96 19.44
C GLN A 186 -6.76 -14.47 19.11
N ALA A 187 -5.96 -14.07 18.10
CA ALA A 187 -5.88 -12.67 17.67
C ALA A 187 -7.26 -12.16 17.18
N LEU A 188 -7.98 -12.99 16.41
CA LEU A 188 -9.34 -12.67 15.95
C LEU A 188 -10.37 -12.69 17.09
N GLU A 189 -10.29 -13.64 18.02
CA GLU A 189 -11.19 -13.73 19.17
C GLU A 189 -11.04 -12.50 20.09
N LEU A 190 -9.80 -12.06 20.35
CA LEU A 190 -9.50 -10.85 21.11
C LEU A 190 -10.03 -9.59 20.39
N LYS A 191 -9.81 -9.49 19.06
CA LYS A 191 -10.36 -8.41 18.24
C LYS A 191 -11.89 -8.35 18.32
N VAL A 192 -12.56 -9.50 18.17
CA VAL A 192 -14.02 -9.59 18.29
C VAL A 192 -14.49 -9.26 19.70
N GLY A 193 -13.75 -9.68 20.74
CA GLY A 193 -13.97 -9.29 22.12
C GLY A 193 -13.98 -7.77 22.28
N ALA A 194 -12.94 -7.09 21.78
CA ALA A 194 -12.82 -5.64 21.84
C ALA A 194 -14.02 -4.94 21.18
N LEU A 195 -14.45 -5.41 20.01
CA LEU A 195 -15.62 -4.87 19.32
C LEU A 195 -16.92 -5.05 20.11
N ARG A 196 -17.12 -6.22 20.75
CA ARG A 196 -18.29 -6.44 21.60
C ARG A 196 -18.29 -5.50 22.80
N SER A 197 -17.13 -5.31 23.43
CA SER A 197 -16.97 -4.39 24.56
C SER A 197 -17.25 -2.93 24.15
N LEU A 198 -16.79 -2.49 22.96
CA LEU A 198 -17.11 -1.16 22.43
C LEU A 198 -18.61 -1.00 22.10
N ALA A 199 -19.28 -2.06 21.66
CA ALA A 199 -20.70 -2.01 21.30
C ALA A 199 -21.64 -1.95 22.52
N GLN A 200 -21.15 -2.32 23.71
CA GLN A 200 -21.96 -2.31 24.94
C GLN A 200 -22.13 -0.91 25.53
N GLU A 201 -21.27 0.04 25.18
CA GLU A 201 -21.33 1.44 25.62
C GLU A 201 -21.83 2.32 24.45
N PRO A 202 -23.01 2.96 24.56
CA PRO A 202 -23.48 3.85 23.51
C PRO A 202 -22.60 5.11 23.43
N VAL A 203 -22.20 5.48 22.21
CA VAL A 203 -21.37 6.66 21.86
C VAL A 203 -21.90 7.98 22.49
N ALA A 204 -23.19 8.03 22.84
CA ALA A 204 -23.86 9.19 23.41
C ALA A 204 -23.74 9.33 24.95
N SER A 205 -22.99 8.45 25.66
CA SER A 205 -22.97 8.44 27.13
C SER A 205 -22.21 9.61 27.79
N GLY A 206 -21.64 10.56 27.03
CA GLY A 206 -21.27 11.90 27.53
C GLY A 206 -20.11 11.97 28.54
N HIS A 207 -19.43 10.86 28.83
CA HIS A 207 -18.29 10.81 29.73
C HIS A 207 -16.98 10.89 28.91
N GLY A 208 -16.18 11.94 29.11
CA GLY A 208 -14.91 12.13 28.38
C GLY A 208 -13.92 10.97 28.52
N ALA A 209 -13.92 10.24 29.65
CA ALA A 209 -13.10 9.04 29.83
C ALA A 209 -13.42 7.93 28.80
N ASN A 210 -14.70 7.82 28.43
CA ASN A 210 -15.14 6.85 27.43
C ASN A 210 -14.60 7.25 26.04
N ALA A 211 -14.59 8.55 25.70
CA ALA A 211 -14.05 9.01 24.42
C ALA A 211 -12.55 8.67 24.25
N MET A 212 -11.75 8.82 25.30
CA MET A 212 -10.32 8.42 25.27
C MET A 212 -10.15 6.92 25.07
N GLN A 213 -10.91 6.09 25.80
CA GLN A 213 -10.84 4.63 25.68
C GLN A 213 -11.37 4.15 24.32
N HIS A 214 -12.47 4.70 23.81
CA HIS A 214 -12.98 4.43 22.46
C HIS A 214 -11.94 4.80 21.38
N THR A 215 -11.27 5.95 21.54
CA THR A 215 -10.21 6.39 20.63
C THR A 215 -9.04 5.41 20.63
N ALA A 216 -8.55 5.04 21.82
CA ALA A 216 -7.44 4.09 21.96
C ALA A 216 -7.77 2.71 21.36
N ALA A 217 -8.94 2.14 21.69
CA ALA A 217 -9.37 0.84 21.19
C ALA A 217 -9.58 0.88 19.66
N GLY A 218 -10.23 1.93 19.14
CA GLY A 218 -10.45 2.11 17.71
C GLY A 218 -9.16 2.23 16.92
N MET A 219 -8.16 2.97 17.43
CA MET A 219 -6.86 3.09 16.77
C MET A 219 -6.01 1.82 16.87
N LEU A 220 -6.11 1.04 17.95
CA LEU A 220 -5.49 -0.29 18.03
C LEU A 220 -6.12 -1.27 17.02
N LEU A 221 -7.43 -1.23 16.85
CA LEU A 221 -8.14 -2.02 15.83
C LEU A 221 -7.79 -1.56 14.41
N CYS A 222 -7.64 -0.25 14.18
CA CYS A 222 -7.08 0.29 12.94
C CYS A 222 -5.68 -0.27 12.68
N SER A 223 -4.81 -0.23 13.68
CA SER A 223 -3.44 -0.73 13.63
C SER A 223 -3.37 -2.23 13.35
N PHE A 224 -4.29 -3.01 13.91
CA PHE A 224 -4.43 -4.44 13.63
C PHE A 224 -4.62 -4.70 12.13
N GLU A 225 -5.52 -3.95 11.49
CA GLU A 225 -5.87 -4.17 10.08
C GLU A 225 -4.77 -3.75 9.10
N VAL A 226 -3.99 -2.71 9.46
CA VAL A 226 -2.89 -2.20 8.61
C VAL A 226 -1.57 -2.94 8.84
N HIS A 227 -1.43 -3.73 9.92
CA HIS A 227 -0.17 -4.38 10.26
C HIS A 227 0.16 -5.54 9.29
N GLN A 228 -0.82 -6.39 8.99
CA GLN A 228 -0.67 -7.53 8.09
C GLN A 228 -1.87 -7.67 7.13
N PRO A 229 -1.65 -8.19 5.90
CA PRO A 229 -2.73 -8.41 4.96
C PRO A 229 -3.71 -9.46 5.49
N SER A 230 -4.99 -9.10 5.50
CA SER A 230 -6.09 -9.97 5.90
C SER A 230 -7.31 -9.70 5.02
N SER A 231 -8.30 -10.59 5.08
CA SER A 231 -9.58 -10.37 4.40
C SER A 231 -10.36 -9.16 4.94
N THR A 232 -9.97 -8.63 6.10
CA THR A 232 -10.58 -7.46 6.72
C THR A 232 -9.69 -6.22 6.66
N SER A 233 -8.52 -6.26 6.01
CA SER A 233 -7.56 -5.15 6.06
C SER A 233 -8.19 -3.80 5.69
N GLY A 234 -9.05 -3.73 4.68
CA GLY A 234 -9.76 -2.50 4.31
C GLY A 234 -10.71 -1.91 5.38
N HIS A 235 -10.96 -2.61 6.49
CA HIS A 235 -11.75 -2.09 7.60
C HIS A 235 -11.02 -1.06 8.47
N TRP A 236 -9.72 -0.87 8.28
CA TRP A 236 -8.95 0.13 9.01
C TRP A 236 -9.59 1.52 8.95
N ALA A 237 -10.11 1.91 7.79
CA ALA A 237 -10.79 3.19 7.60
C ALA A 237 -12.14 3.28 8.31
N PHE A 238 -12.85 2.16 8.49
CA PHE A 238 -14.09 2.16 9.30
C PHE A 238 -13.78 2.36 10.79
N TYR A 239 -12.68 1.79 11.31
CA TYR A 239 -12.25 2.04 12.68
C TYR A 239 -11.84 3.50 12.88
N LEU A 240 -11.07 4.07 11.95
CA LEU A 240 -10.72 5.49 11.95
C LEU A 240 -11.97 6.39 11.88
N GLY A 241 -12.91 6.08 10.99
CA GLY A 241 -14.20 6.80 10.88
C GLY A 241 -15.05 6.71 12.15
N GLY A 242 -15.05 5.55 12.81
CA GLY A 242 -15.71 5.35 14.11
C GLY A 242 -15.08 6.23 15.20
N VAL A 243 -13.75 6.27 15.28
CA VAL A 243 -13.02 7.16 16.20
C VAL A 243 -13.39 8.62 15.94
N LYS A 244 -13.40 9.06 14.69
CA LYS A 244 -13.79 10.44 14.32
C LYS A 244 -15.22 10.77 14.71
N THR A 245 -16.15 9.83 14.55
CA THR A 245 -17.54 9.98 15.02
C THR A 245 -17.59 10.22 16.53
N VAL A 246 -16.84 9.46 17.33
CA VAL A 246 -16.77 9.63 18.79
C VAL A 246 -16.16 10.98 19.16
N LEU A 247 -15.07 11.38 18.50
CA LEU A 247 -14.41 12.67 18.74
C LEU A 247 -15.31 13.85 18.40
N ASN A 248 -16.02 13.80 17.27
CA ASN A 248 -16.95 14.83 16.83
C ASN A 248 -18.20 14.92 17.74
N ALA A 249 -18.61 13.81 18.36
CA ALA A 249 -19.70 13.79 19.34
C ALA A 249 -19.30 14.31 20.73
N SER A 250 -17.99 14.45 20.99
CA SER A 250 -17.46 14.82 22.31
C SER A 250 -17.24 16.33 22.43
N PRO A 251 -17.66 16.99 23.53
CA PRO A 251 -17.39 18.41 23.75
C PRO A 251 -15.89 18.70 23.82
N VAL A 252 -15.40 19.64 22.99
CA VAL A 252 -13.97 20.03 22.93
C VAL A 252 -13.39 20.39 24.31
N LYS A 253 -14.18 21.05 25.17
CA LYS A 253 -13.75 21.38 26.55
C LYS A 253 -13.45 20.15 27.39
N GLN A 254 -14.23 19.07 27.24
CA GLN A 254 -14.00 17.81 27.95
C GLN A 254 -12.75 17.12 27.42
N LEU A 255 -12.56 17.10 26.09
CA LEU A 255 -11.36 16.50 25.49
C LEU A 255 -10.07 17.18 25.99
N ARG A 256 -10.07 18.50 26.15
CA ARG A 256 -8.93 19.25 26.72
C ARG A 256 -8.61 18.88 28.18
N GLN A 257 -9.59 18.39 28.93
CA GLN A 257 -9.41 18.02 30.34
C GLN A 257 -8.85 16.59 30.52
N LEU A 258 -8.80 15.79 29.46
CA LEU A 258 -8.33 14.39 29.51
C LEU A 258 -6.79 14.25 29.55
N GLY A 259 -6.06 15.36 29.58
CA GLY A 259 -4.62 15.39 29.82
C GLY A 259 -3.77 14.94 28.63
N SER A 260 -2.50 14.58 28.91
CA SER A 260 -1.48 14.30 27.89
C SER A 260 -1.76 13.03 27.07
N ASP A 261 -2.42 12.03 27.66
CA ASP A 261 -2.71 10.77 26.98
C ASP A 261 -3.67 10.96 25.81
N MET A 262 -4.67 11.84 25.98
CA MET A 262 -5.59 12.18 24.90
C MET A 262 -4.88 12.94 23.77
N VAL A 263 -3.94 13.83 24.08
CA VAL A 263 -3.16 14.57 23.07
C VAL A 263 -2.37 13.62 22.17
N VAL A 264 -1.68 12.65 22.77
CA VAL A 264 -0.91 11.64 22.03
C VAL A 264 -1.81 10.81 21.11
N LEU A 265 -3.02 10.45 21.57
CA LEU A 265 -4.00 9.78 20.72
C LEU A 265 -4.50 10.67 19.59
N LEU A 266 -4.77 11.94 19.84
CA LEU A 266 -5.23 12.87 18.80
C LEU A 266 -4.17 13.08 17.71
N ASP A 267 -2.90 13.20 18.09
CA ASP A 267 -1.79 13.27 17.14
C ASP A 267 -1.70 11.98 16.30
N TRP A 268 -1.93 10.82 16.93
CA TRP A 268 -1.95 9.53 16.23
C TRP A 268 -3.13 9.42 15.26
N VAL A 269 -4.32 9.85 15.67
CA VAL A 269 -5.52 9.91 14.81
C VAL A 269 -5.30 10.88 13.65
N HIS A 270 -4.69 12.04 13.90
CA HIS A 270 -4.41 13.04 12.87
C HIS A 270 -3.50 12.49 11.77
N TYR A 271 -2.42 11.79 12.15
CA TYR A 271 -1.56 11.12 11.19
C TYR A 271 -2.34 10.15 10.29
N HIS A 272 -3.12 9.25 10.88
CA HIS A 272 -3.89 8.27 10.10
C HIS A 272 -4.98 8.94 9.24
N ASP A 273 -5.61 10.01 9.71
CA ASP A 273 -6.61 10.78 8.96
C ASP A 273 -6.02 11.37 7.67
N VAL A 274 -4.87 12.05 7.78
CA VAL A 274 -4.22 12.68 6.62
C VAL A 274 -3.84 11.65 5.55
N LEU A 275 -3.31 10.51 5.97
CA LEU A 275 -2.91 9.43 5.07
C LEU A 275 -4.11 8.67 4.49
N ALA A 276 -5.24 8.64 5.21
CA ALA A 276 -6.50 8.13 4.68
C ALA A 276 -7.06 9.01 3.57
N ARG A 277 -6.95 10.33 3.67
CA ARG A 277 -7.36 11.25 2.60
C ARG A 277 -6.61 10.97 1.30
N PHE A 278 -5.29 10.76 1.37
CA PHE A 278 -4.50 10.35 0.21
C PHE A 278 -5.01 9.03 -0.40
N SER A 279 -5.30 8.04 0.44
CA SER A 279 -5.78 6.73 -0.03
C SER A 279 -7.15 6.83 -0.71
N LEU A 280 -8.09 7.58 -0.12
CA LEU A 280 -9.45 7.79 -0.60
C LEU A 280 -9.54 8.75 -1.80
N LEU A 281 -8.52 9.58 -2.01
CA LEU A 281 -8.41 10.38 -3.21
C LEU A 281 -8.37 9.50 -4.46
N HIS A 282 -7.68 8.36 -4.39
CA HIS A 282 -7.45 7.47 -5.53
C HIS A 282 -8.29 6.20 -5.52
N TRP A 283 -8.78 5.74 -4.37
CA TRP A 283 -9.61 4.54 -4.28
C TRP A 283 -11.10 4.87 -4.46
N LYS A 284 -11.53 5.00 -5.73
CA LYS A 284 -12.91 5.34 -6.12
C LYS A 284 -13.73 4.07 -6.40
N ARG A 285 -14.29 3.48 -5.34
CA ARG A 285 -15.14 2.28 -5.42
C ARG A 285 -16.50 2.48 -4.78
N ASP A 286 -17.51 1.77 -5.29
CA ASP A 286 -18.84 1.72 -4.68
C ASP A 286 -18.75 1.20 -3.23
N GLY A 287 -19.33 1.93 -2.29
CA GLY A 287 -19.25 1.63 -0.85
C GLY A 287 -17.94 2.08 -0.20
N ALA A 288 -17.22 3.03 -0.79
CA ALA A 288 -16.05 3.61 -0.16
C ALA A 288 -16.41 4.22 1.22
N PRO A 289 -15.55 4.06 2.24
CA PRO A 289 -15.77 4.72 3.53
C PRO A 289 -15.88 6.23 3.34
N GLU A 290 -17.04 6.79 3.63
CA GLU A 290 -17.20 8.23 3.78
C GLU A 290 -16.61 8.62 5.13
N LEU A 291 -15.32 8.99 5.13
CA LEU A 291 -14.72 9.59 6.31
C LEU A 291 -15.30 11.00 6.48
N LEU A 292 -16.12 11.18 7.52
CA LEU A 292 -16.60 12.49 7.94
C LEU A 292 -15.43 13.48 8.01
N PRO A 293 -15.56 14.72 7.52
CA PRO A 293 -14.55 15.75 7.78
C PRO A 293 -14.32 15.84 9.29
N THR A 294 -13.06 15.73 9.72
CA THR A 294 -12.79 15.98 11.14
C THR A 294 -13.02 17.46 11.39
N SER A 295 -13.78 17.81 12.44
CA SER A 295 -13.97 19.22 12.76
C SER A 295 -12.62 19.90 12.90
N ILE A 296 -12.43 20.99 12.15
CA ILE A 296 -11.19 21.79 12.12
C ILE A 296 -10.80 22.20 13.56
N ASP A 297 -11.77 22.38 14.45
CA ASP A 297 -11.57 22.73 15.87
C ASP A 297 -10.96 21.63 16.73
N ILE A 298 -11.05 20.34 16.33
CA ILE A 298 -10.48 19.21 17.08
C ILE A 298 -9.00 19.08 16.80
N PHE A 299 -8.53 19.29 15.56
CA PHE A 299 -7.09 19.25 15.26
C PHE A 299 -6.41 20.62 15.41
N ASN A 300 -7.17 21.72 15.35
CA ASN A 300 -6.73 23.04 15.83
C ASN A 300 -6.84 23.18 17.37
N LEU A 301 -7.06 22.08 18.09
CA LEU A 301 -6.70 22.02 19.50
C LEU A 301 -5.21 22.41 19.57
N GLN A 302 -4.93 23.62 20.05
CA GLN A 302 -3.60 24.24 20.22
C GLN A 302 -2.66 23.47 21.18
N VAL A 303 -2.76 22.14 21.21
CA VAL A 303 -2.14 21.22 22.15
C VAL A 303 -1.76 19.94 21.39
N SER A 304 -1.11 20.05 20.23
CA SER A 304 -0.38 18.91 19.67
C SER A 304 0.97 18.82 20.37
N ASN A 305 1.41 17.61 20.69
CA ASN A 305 2.75 17.37 21.22
C ASN A 305 3.77 17.08 20.10
N LEU A 306 3.32 17.08 18.83
CA LEU A 306 4.20 16.86 17.70
C LEU A 306 5.17 18.03 17.51
N PRO A 307 6.42 17.76 17.12
CA PRO A 307 7.35 18.81 16.71
C PRO A 307 6.74 19.66 15.57
N PRO A 308 6.97 20.99 15.56
CA PRO A 308 6.46 21.88 14.52
C PRO A 308 6.67 21.40 13.07
N PRO A 309 7.82 20.81 12.70
CA PRO A 309 8.03 20.36 11.33
C PRO A 309 7.10 19.19 10.93
N VAL A 310 6.74 18.33 11.88
CA VAL A 310 5.87 17.17 11.64
C VAL A 310 4.43 17.62 11.43
N ILE A 311 3.89 18.45 12.34
CA ILE A 311 2.52 18.96 12.22
C ILE A 311 2.35 19.81 10.96
N CYS A 312 3.29 20.71 10.65
CA CYS A 312 3.22 21.50 9.42
C CYS A 312 3.26 20.63 8.15
N THR A 313 3.98 19.51 8.18
CA THR A 313 4.02 18.55 7.05
C THR A 313 2.65 17.89 6.86
N LEU A 314 2.01 17.45 7.95
CA LEU A 314 0.68 16.83 7.91
C LEU A 314 -0.40 17.84 7.48
N ASP A 315 -0.36 19.07 8.00
CA ASP A 315 -1.29 20.14 7.63
C ASP A 315 -1.23 20.45 6.14
N VAL A 316 -0.03 20.53 5.58
CA VAL A 316 0.17 20.84 4.16
C VAL A 316 -0.24 19.66 3.30
N LEU A 317 0.09 18.42 3.68
CA LEU A 317 -0.37 17.22 2.97
C LEU A 317 -1.91 17.13 2.96
N SER A 318 -2.56 17.41 4.10
CA SER A 318 -4.02 17.46 4.20
C SER A 318 -4.60 18.48 3.21
N GLN A 319 -4.07 19.70 3.19
CA GLN A 319 -4.52 20.76 2.30
C GLN A 319 -4.33 20.40 0.82
N VAL A 320 -3.23 19.73 0.47
CA VAL A 320 -2.99 19.24 -0.90
C VAL A 320 -4.05 18.20 -1.26
N CYS A 321 -4.29 17.19 -0.41
CA CYS A 321 -5.33 16.18 -0.65
C CYS A 321 -6.73 16.80 -0.80
N ASP A 322 -7.08 17.77 0.03
CA ASP A 322 -8.36 18.49 -0.03
C ASP A 322 -8.47 19.28 -1.35
N THR A 323 -7.41 20.00 -1.74
CA THR A 323 -7.36 20.77 -3.00
C THR A 323 -7.53 19.88 -4.23
N VAL A 324 -6.90 18.70 -4.26
CA VAL A 324 -7.03 17.75 -5.37
C VAL A 324 -8.42 17.11 -5.38
N SER A 325 -9.01 16.86 -4.21
CA SER A 325 -10.36 16.29 -4.08
C SER A 325 -11.45 17.26 -4.55
N ASP A 326 -11.32 18.55 -4.20
CA ASP A 326 -12.32 19.57 -4.51
C ASP A 326 -12.42 19.85 -6.02
N GLY A 327 -11.34 19.60 -6.78
CA GLY A 327 -11.30 19.11 -8.17
C GLY A 327 -12.05 19.87 -9.28
N ALA A 328 -12.90 20.83 -8.97
CA ALA A 328 -13.56 21.69 -9.93
C ALA A 328 -12.58 22.80 -10.30
N ILE A 329 -11.68 22.51 -11.24
CA ILE A 329 -10.86 23.55 -11.89
C ILE A 329 -11.83 24.64 -12.36
N PRO A 330 -11.71 25.89 -11.89
CA PRO A 330 -12.60 26.96 -12.31
C PRO A 330 -12.59 27.09 -13.83
N SER A 331 -13.77 27.18 -14.45
CA SER A 331 -13.90 27.33 -15.90
C SER A 331 -13.10 28.56 -16.37
N GLU A 332 -12.36 28.43 -17.48
CA GLU A 332 -11.38 29.41 -18.00
C GLU A 332 -11.94 30.83 -18.25
N THR A 333 -13.26 31.01 -18.17
CA THR A 333 -13.98 32.23 -18.54
C THR A 333 -14.06 33.30 -17.44
N SER A 334 -13.37 33.17 -16.31
CA SER A 334 -13.46 34.15 -15.21
C SER A 334 -12.11 34.44 -14.54
N GLY A 335 -11.95 35.63 -13.95
CA GLY A 335 -10.77 36.03 -13.16
C GLY A 335 -10.42 35.10 -11.99
N ASN A 336 -11.25 34.08 -11.73
CA ASN A 336 -11.06 33.03 -10.73
C ASN A 336 -9.87 32.08 -11.06
N MET A 337 -9.46 31.94 -12.33
CA MET A 337 -8.35 31.05 -12.70
C MET A 337 -6.98 31.60 -12.24
N ASP A 338 -6.74 32.90 -12.36
CA ASP A 338 -5.49 33.51 -11.89
C ASP A 338 -5.40 33.52 -10.37
N ASP A 339 -6.53 33.76 -9.68
CA ASP A 339 -6.64 33.63 -8.22
C ASP A 339 -6.36 32.20 -7.77
N TYR A 340 -6.90 31.19 -8.48
CA TYR A 340 -6.63 29.78 -8.19
C TYR A 340 -5.16 29.41 -8.42
N LYS A 341 -4.54 29.87 -9.51
CA LYS A 341 -3.09 29.71 -9.74
C LYS A 341 -2.27 30.41 -8.64
N GLY A 342 -2.70 31.58 -8.19
CA GLY A 342 -2.10 32.30 -7.06
C GLY A 342 -2.17 31.48 -5.77
N PHE A 343 -3.34 30.91 -5.46
CA PHE A 343 -3.54 30.00 -4.34
C PHE A 343 -2.61 28.77 -4.41
N LEU A 344 -2.53 28.12 -5.57
CA LEU A 344 -1.62 27.00 -5.79
C LEU A 344 -0.15 27.41 -5.60
N GLY A 345 0.22 28.62 -6.06
CA GLY A 345 1.56 29.18 -5.82
C GLY A 345 1.87 29.40 -4.34
N VAL A 346 0.89 29.86 -3.55
CA VAL A 346 1.02 29.98 -2.09
C VAL A 346 1.20 28.61 -1.44
N LEU A 347 0.39 27.61 -1.84
CA LEU A 347 0.49 26.26 -1.31
C LEU A 347 1.85 25.63 -1.65
N TYR A 348 2.31 25.78 -2.89
CA TYR A 348 3.64 25.37 -3.32
C TYR A 348 4.76 26.01 -2.48
N TRP A 349 4.68 27.31 -2.23
CA TRP A 349 5.64 28.01 -1.38
C TRP A 349 5.62 27.49 0.06
N ARG A 350 4.44 27.19 0.62
CA ARG A 350 4.30 26.60 1.97
C ARG A 350 4.96 25.23 2.05
N ILE A 351 4.78 24.36 1.06
CA ILE A 351 5.45 23.05 1.00
C ILE A 351 6.97 23.24 1.02
N ARG A 352 7.51 24.15 0.19
CA ARG A 352 8.95 24.42 0.12
C ARG A 352 9.54 25.05 1.38
N SER A 353 8.72 25.78 2.13
CA SER A 353 9.13 26.54 3.32
C SER A 353 8.89 25.78 4.63
N LEU A 354 8.60 24.47 4.57
CA LEU A 354 8.48 23.63 5.76
C LEU A 354 9.76 23.74 6.62
N PRO A 355 9.62 23.85 7.96
CA PRO A 355 10.74 24.14 8.86
C PRO A 355 11.58 22.88 9.15
N ILE A 356 12.18 22.31 8.12
CA ILE A 356 12.94 21.06 8.25
C ILE A 356 14.29 21.34 8.92
N PRO A 357 14.63 20.64 10.02
CA PRO A 357 15.93 20.76 10.64
C PRO A 357 17.06 20.45 9.65
N LYS A 358 18.19 21.14 9.79
CA LYS A 358 19.42 20.71 9.10
C LYS A 358 19.89 19.42 9.76
N VAL A 359 20.43 18.50 8.96
CA VAL A 359 21.07 17.29 9.48
C VAL A 359 22.15 17.73 10.47
N PRO A 360 22.09 17.30 11.74
CA PRO A 360 23.10 17.70 12.73
C PRO A 360 24.48 17.16 12.32
N ASP A 361 25.54 17.93 12.57
CA ASP A 361 26.94 17.51 12.33
C ASP A 361 27.42 16.38 13.28
N ILE A 362 26.52 15.83 14.09
CA ILE A 362 26.78 14.81 15.11
C ILE A 362 26.45 13.44 14.51
N ASP A 363 27.31 12.44 14.72
CA ASP A 363 27.18 11.02 14.29
C ASP A 363 26.00 10.27 14.97
N ASP A 364 24.88 10.94 15.26
CA ASP A 364 23.63 10.30 15.66
C ASP A 364 22.82 9.92 14.42
N HIS A 365 23.05 8.71 13.95
CA HIS A 365 22.42 8.17 12.75
C HIS A 365 20.89 8.07 12.83
N ASP A 366 20.30 7.91 14.01
CA ASP A 366 18.84 7.81 14.15
C ASP A 366 18.19 9.21 14.01
N SER A 367 18.87 10.24 14.53
CA SER A 367 18.48 11.64 14.33
C SER A 367 18.64 12.10 12.88
N GLU A 368 19.68 11.61 12.19
CA GLU A 368 19.88 11.81 10.76
C GLU A 368 18.72 11.20 9.94
N ASP A 369 18.39 9.92 10.18
CA ASP A 369 17.31 9.24 9.45
C ASP A 369 15.95 9.94 9.66
N ALA A 370 15.62 10.38 10.88
CA ALA A 370 14.38 11.13 11.14
C ALA A 370 14.32 12.46 10.34
N THR A 371 15.45 13.17 10.25
CA THR A 371 15.55 14.41 9.46
C THR A 371 15.43 14.13 7.96
N LEU A 372 16.04 13.05 7.49
CA LEU A 372 15.96 12.60 6.10
C LEU A 372 14.53 12.16 5.73
N VAL A 373 13.83 11.45 6.60
CA VAL A 373 12.41 11.07 6.41
C VAL A 373 11.54 12.31 6.27
N LEU A 374 11.76 13.34 7.09
CA LEU A 374 11.01 14.60 6.97
C LEU A 374 11.29 15.32 5.64
N GLN A 375 12.54 15.30 5.16
CA GLN A 375 12.89 15.77 3.82
C GLN A 375 12.21 14.94 2.72
N LEU A 376 12.11 13.62 2.90
CA LEU A 376 11.38 12.77 1.95
C LEU A 376 9.90 13.10 1.90
N TYR A 377 9.26 13.36 3.05
CA TYR A 377 7.86 13.80 3.07
C TYR A 377 7.68 15.09 2.27
N GLN A 378 8.53 16.09 2.49
CA GLN A 378 8.47 17.34 1.73
C GLN A 378 8.61 17.08 0.23
N LEU A 379 9.61 16.30 -0.19
CA LEU A 379 9.86 15.99 -1.60
C LEU A 379 8.69 15.20 -2.20
N ALA A 380 8.14 14.22 -1.48
CA ALA A 380 6.97 13.47 -1.92
C ALA A 380 5.74 14.38 -2.10
N ILE A 381 5.49 15.30 -1.16
CA ILE A 381 4.38 16.27 -1.28
C ILE A 381 4.60 17.17 -2.50
N LEU A 382 5.82 17.68 -2.73
CA LEU A 382 6.15 18.48 -3.91
C LEU A 382 5.93 17.73 -5.22
N LEU A 383 6.42 16.49 -5.31
CA LEU A 383 6.27 15.65 -6.50
C LEU A 383 4.80 15.32 -6.75
N PHE A 384 4.07 14.94 -5.71
CA PHE A 384 2.64 14.68 -5.81
C PHE A 384 1.88 15.92 -6.28
N PHE A 385 2.19 17.09 -5.70
CA PHE A 385 1.57 18.36 -6.06
C PHE A 385 1.87 18.73 -7.52
N ASP A 386 3.13 18.72 -7.94
CA ASP A 386 3.54 19.01 -9.32
C ASP A 386 2.81 18.10 -10.31
N ARG A 387 2.67 16.80 -10.01
CA ARG A 387 1.96 15.83 -10.87
C ARG A 387 0.45 16.02 -10.88
N CYS A 388 -0.15 16.46 -9.78
CA CYS A 388 -1.59 16.75 -9.75
C CYS A 388 -1.96 17.99 -10.57
N PHE A 389 -1.06 18.97 -10.61
CA PHE A 389 -1.32 20.29 -11.19
C PHE A 389 -0.40 20.61 -12.38
N GLU A 390 0.15 19.58 -13.05
CA GLU A 390 1.11 19.71 -14.15
C GLU A 390 0.60 20.62 -15.28
N SER A 391 -0.70 20.58 -15.58
CA SER A 391 -1.31 21.46 -16.60
C SER A 391 -1.44 22.93 -16.20
N LEU A 392 -1.29 23.25 -14.90
CA LEU A 392 -1.40 24.60 -14.34
C LEU A 392 -0.05 25.16 -13.89
N ILE A 393 0.88 24.29 -13.51
CA ILE A 393 2.19 24.62 -12.95
C ILE A 393 3.25 23.81 -13.69
N ASP A 394 3.79 24.38 -14.76
CA ASP A 394 4.83 23.74 -15.57
C ASP A 394 6.23 24.02 -15.00
N GLN A 395 6.82 23.06 -14.28
CA GLN A 395 8.15 23.18 -13.66
C GLN A 395 9.05 21.92 -13.78
N PRO A 396 9.23 21.35 -14.98
CA PRO A 396 9.87 20.04 -15.18
C PRO A 396 11.30 19.96 -14.65
N ILE A 397 12.07 21.05 -14.77
CA ILE A 397 13.45 21.11 -14.27
C ILE A 397 13.50 20.94 -12.74
N ARG A 398 12.58 21.60 -12.02
CA ARG A 398 12.54 21.51 -10.55
C ARG A 398 12.02 20.16 -10.10
N THR A 399 11.00 19.63 -10.77
CA THR A 399 10.48 18.29 -10.51
C THR A 399 11.60 17.25 -10.66
N GLN A 400 12.44 17.35 -11.70
CA GLN A 400 13.60 16.47 -11.85
C GLN A 400 14.63 16.64 -10.71
N GLN A 401 14.93 17.88 -10.29
CA GLN A 401 15.82 18.12 -9.15
C GLN A 401 15.28 17.51 -7.84
N TYR A 402 13.96 17.57 -7.63
CA TYR A 402 13.30 16.94 -6.49
C TYR A 402 13.41 15.42 -6.56
N LEU A 403 13.22 14.81 -7.74
CA LEU A 403 13.40 13.38 -7.95
C LEU A 403 14.84 12.93 -7.65
N ASP A 404 15.83 13.62 -8.21
CA ASP A 404 17.25 13.29 -8.01
C ASP A 404 17.62 13.34 -6.53
N LYS A 405 17.15 14.39 -5.82
CA LYS A 405 17.34 14.51 -4.38
C LYS A 405 16.61 13.42 -3.60
N ALA A 406 15.38 13.08 -3.98
CA ALA A 406 14.58 12.06 -3.32
C ALA A 406 15.26 10.67 -3.42
N PHE A 407 15.67 10.24 -4.62
CA PHE A 407 16.37 8.96 -4.79
C PHE A 407 17.73 8.94 -4.08
N ALA A 408 18.45 10.06 -4.04
CA ALA A 408 19.68 10.17 -3.26
C ALA A 408 19.43 9.95 -1.76
N ILE A 409 18.35 10.51 -1.20
CA ILE A 409 17.98 10.28 0.20
C ILE A 409 17.53 8.84 0.43
N VAL A 410 16.64 8.29 -0.41
CA VAL A 410 16.14 6.90 -0.29
C VAL A 410 17.30 5.90 -0.29
N SER A 411 18.32 6.12 -1.12
CA SER A 411 19.51 5.26 -1.18
C SER A 411 20.37 5.28 0.09
N ARG A 412 20.28 6.34 0.90
CA ARG A 412 21.08 6.53 2.13
C ARG A 412 20.37 6.04 3.38
N LEU A 413 19.04 6.21 3.46
CA LEU A 413 18.24 5.81 4.62
C LEU A 413 18.46 4.34 4.95
N ARG A 414 18.63 3.98 6.23
CA ARG A 414 18.77 2.56 6.66
C ARG A 414 17.46 1.79 6.53
N SER A 415 16.37 2.48 6.82
CA SER A 415 14.99 2.01 6.74
C SER A 415 14.06 3.22 6.72
N CYS A 416 12.83 3.06 6.25
CA CYS A 416 11.80 4.09 6.34
C CYS A 416 10.48 3.39 6.59
N LYS A 417 9.83 3.64 7.74
CA LYS A 417 8.58 2.95 8.12
C LYS A 417 7.35 3.63 7.48
N GLU A 418 7.51 4.88 7.08
CA GLU A 418 6.49 5.74 6.52
C GLU A 418 6.29 5.41 5.05
N GLN A 419 5.17 4.77 4.72
CA GLN A 419 4.96 4.22 3.38
C GLN A 419 4.66 5.29 2.33
N PHE A 420 3.97 6.36 2.69
CA PHE A 420 3.60 7.45 1.79
C PHE A 420 4.75 8.05 0.99
N PRO A 421 5.85 8.55 1.59
CA PRO A 421 6.92 9.17 0.82
C PRO A 421 7.56 8.17 -0.16
N ILE A 422 7.80 6.93 0.29
CA ILE A 422 8.34 5.86 -0.56
C ILE A 422 7.39 5.51 -1.70
N HIS A 423 6.09 5.49 -1.44
CA HIS A 423 5.08 5.19 -2.45
C HIS A 423 5.05 6.25 -3.55
N VAL A 424 4.95 7.54 -3.18
CA VAL A 424 4.91 8.65 -4.15
C VAL A 424 6.19 8.72 -4.97
N ILE A 425 7.35 8.67 -4.32
CA ILE A 425 8.66 8.70 -5.01
C ILE A 425 8.83 7.44 -5.88
N GLY A 426 8.38 6.29 -5.37
CA GLY A 426 8.44 5.03 -6.09
C GLY A 426 7.61 5.03 -7.37
N CYS A 427 6.41 5.62 -7.36
CA CYS A 427 5.57 5.79 -8.55
C CYS A 427 6.26 6.61 -9.68
N GLU A 428 7.27 7.41 -9.34
CA GLU A 428 8.07 8.19 -10.27
C GLU A 428 9.34 7.48 -10.77
N ALA A 429 9.60 6.23 -10.33
CA ALA A 429 10.74 5.46 -10.81
C ALA A 429 10.56 5.04 -12.28
N ARG A 430 11.43 5.58 -13.16
CA ARG A 430 11.40 5.34 -14.61
C ARG A 430 12.51 4.41 -15.09
N THR A 431 13.46 4.08 -14.23
CA THR A 431 14.60 3.20 -14.54
C THR A 431 14.67 2.04 -13.57
N ASP A 432 15.23 0.92 -14.01
CA ASP A 432 15.46 -0.25 -13.14
C ASP A 432 16.35 0.09 -11.94
N GLN A 433 17.29 1.02 -12.10
CA GLN A 433 18.12 1.51 -11.00
C GLN A 433 17.28 2.20 -9.92
N GLN A 434 16.38 3.11 -10.32
CA GLN A 434 15.48 3.79 -9.38
C GLN A 434 14.51 2.81 -8.70
N ARG A 435 13.95 1.87 -9.47
CA ARG A 435 13.07 0.81 -8.95
C ARG A 435 13.80 -0.07 -7.93
N SER A 436 15.05 -0.44 -8.22
CA SER A 436 15.89 -1.19 -7.30
C SER A 436 16.16 -0.43 -6.00
N VAL A 437 16.39 0.88 -6.05
CA VAL A 437 16.58 1.71 -4.84
C VAL A 437 15.33 1.69 -3.95
N VAL A 438 14.14 1.76 -4.55
CA VAL A 438 12.85 1.69 -3.83
C VAL A 438 12.64 0.32 -3.22
N LEU A 439 12.83 -0.76 -4.00
CA LEU A 439 12.64 -2.12 -3.49
C LEU A 439 13.68 -2.51 -2.43
N ASP A 440 14.89 -1.95 -2.52
CA ASP A 440 15.93 -2.16 -1.51
C ASP A 440 15.56 -1.52 -0.16
N VAL A 441 15.13 -0.25 -0.13
CA VAL A 441 14.71 0.38 1.15
C VAL A 441 13.50 -0.33 1.76
N ILE A 442 12.55 -0.80 0.93
CA ILE A 442 11.41 -1.60 1.39
C ILE A 442 11.91 -2.91 2.01
N SER A 443 12.81 -3.63 1.32
CA SER A 443 13.36 -4.90 1.79
C SER A 443 14.16 -4.74 3.09
N ARG A 444 14.90 -3.64 3.26
CA ARG A 444 15.64 -3.34 4.50
C ARG A 444 14.68 -2.99 5.64
N THR A 445 13.61 -2.27 5.35
CA THR A 445 12.56 -1.95 6.32
C THR A 445 11.79 -3.20 6.74
N GLU A 446 11.40 -4.09 5.82
CA GLU A 446 10.67 -5.35 6.13
C GLU A 446 11.47 -6.31 7.02
N LYS A 447 12.80 -6.24 7.01
CA LYS A 447 13.66 -7.03 7.91
C LYS A 447 13.61 -6.56 9.37
N MET A 448 13.09 -5.36 9.63
CA MET A 448 12.94 -4.86 10.99
C MET A 448 11.79 -5.58 11.68
N GLY A 449 12.00 -6.05 12.91
CA GLY A 449 10.94 -6.65 13.73
C GLY A 449 9.80 -5.68 14.08
N SER A 450 9.96 -4.39 13.79
CA SER A 450 8.94 -3.35 13.97
C SER A 450 8.21 -2.95 12.68
N SER A 451 8.45 -3.67 11.59
CA SER A 451 7.90 -3.34 10.28
C SER A 451 6.47 -3.85 10.12
N ARG A 452 5.66 -3.07 9.41
CA ARG A 452 4.35 -3.50 8.91
C ARG A 452 4.51 -4.07 7.50
N SER A 453 3.48 -4.76 7.02
CA SER A 453 3.45 -5.27 5.66
C SER A 453 3.55 -4.14 4.62
N TRP A 454 4.46 -4.30 3.67
CA TRP A 454 4.59 -3.46 2.47
C TRP A 454 3.90 -4.06 1.24
N SER A 455 3.12 -5.12 1.43
CA SER A 455 2.58 -5.92 0.33
C SER A 455 1.67 -5.12 -0.61
N ASP A 456 0.79 -4.29 -0.06
CA ASP A 456 -0.09 -3.42 -0.87
C ASP A 456 0.75 -2.36 -1.61
N CYS A 457 1.65 -1.66 -0.91
CA CYS A 457 2.53 -0.66 -1.49
C CYS A 457 3.35 -1.23 -2.65
N LYS A 458 4.04 -2.38 -2.46
CA LYS A 458 4.80 -3.06 -3.51
C LYS A 458 3.91 -3.44 -4.70
N ARG A 459 2.72 -3.97 -4.45
CA ARG A 459 1.81 -4.40 -5.50
C ARG A 459 1.30 -3.24 -6.34
N ILE A 460 0.99 -2.10 -5.70
CA ILE A 460 0.59 -0.88 -6.40
C ILE A 460 1.77 -0.31 -7.20
N LEU A 461 2.97 -0.25 -6.61
CA LEU A 461 4.18 0.20 -7.31
C LEU A 461 4.46 -0.63 -8.57
N HIS A 462 4.43 -1.95 -8.46
CA HIS A 462 4.63 -2.84 -9.61
C HIS A 462 3.59 -2.62 -10.71
N ALA A 463 2.31 -2.45 -10.34
CA ALA A 463 1.24 -2.16 -11.29
C ALA A 463 1.46 -0.81 -11.97
N VAL A 464 1.84 0.24 -11.23
CA VAL A 464 2.16 1.56 -11.78
C VAL A 464 3.33 1.48 -12.76
N TRP A 465 4.42 0.81 -12.37
CA TRP A 465 5.58 0.62 -13.25
C TRP A 465 5.24 -0.17 -14.52
N ALA A 466 4.40 -1.20 -14.41
CA ALA A 466 3.91 -1.94 -15.57
C ALA A 466 3.10 -1.04 -16.51
N GLN A 467 2.28 -0.12 -16.00
CA GLN A 467 1.57 0.86 -16.84
C GLN A 467 2.54 1.80 -17.54
N ASP A 468 3.59 2.26 -16.85
CA ASP A 468 4.61 3.15 -17.42
C ASP A 468 5.42 2.45 -18.52
N ASP A 469 5.78 1.18 -18.32
CA ASP A 469 6.51 0.37 -19.31
C ASP A 469 5.64 0.07 -20.54
N LEU A 470 4.34 -0.15 -20.37
CA LEU A 470 3.40 -0.39 -21.47
C LEU A 470 3.08 0.88 -22.26
N ALA A 471 3.26 2.06 -21.66
CA ALA A 471 2.87 3.33 -22.27
C ALA A 471 3.75 3.77 -23.44
N ASP A 472 4.97 3.22 -23.56
CA ASP A 472 5.93 3.43 -24.67
C ASP A 472 6.01 4.91 -25.12
N GLY A 473 6.16 5.82 -24.15
CA GLY A 473 6.29 7.26 -24.38
C GLY A 473 4.98 8.04 -24.60
N ASN A 474 3.82 7.41 -24.50
CA ASN A 474 2.54 8.14 -24.37
C ASN A 474 2.28 8.45 -22.90
N ASP A 475 2.16 9.72 -22.54
CA ASP A 475 1.91 10.09 -21.15
C ASP A 475 0.47 9.75 -20.75
N ILE A 476 0.33 8.71 -19.93
CA ILE A 476 -0.89 8.47 -19.15
C ILE A 476 -0.88 9.48 -18.00
N ASN A 477 -1.92 10.31 -17.92
CA ASN A 477 -2.07 11.27 -16.83
C ASN A 477 -1.85 10.59 -15.46
N TYR A 478 -0.97 11.18 -14.64
CA TYR A 478 -0.53 10.61 -13.37
C TYR A 478 -1.70 10.27 -12.44
N LEU A 479 -2.62 11.22 -12.22
CA LEU A 479 -3.78 11.06 -11.36
C LEU A 479 -4.70 9.94 -11.86
N TYR A 480 -4.95 9.91 -13.17
CA TYR A 480 -5.80 8.89 -13.77
C TYR A 480 -5.19 7.49 -13.65
N LYS A 481 -3.87 7.35 -13.86
CA LYS A 481 -3.14 6.10 -13.67
C LYS A 481 -3.22 5.62 -12.22
N LEU A 482 -2.88 6.48 -11.26
CA LEU A 482 -2.87 6.12 -9.84
C LEU A 482 -4.27 5.75 -9.33
N THR A 483 -5.27 6.58 -9.67
CA THR A 483 -6.68 6.31 -9.35
C THR A 483 -7.15 4.99 -9.95
N SER A 484 -6.77 4.72 -11.20
CA SER A 484 -7.13 3.47 -11.86
C SER A 484 -6.49 2.27 -11.18
N VAL A 485 -5.19 2.27 -10.91
CA VAL A 485 -4.52 1.15 -10.22
C VAL A 485 -5.13 0.94 -8.83
N MET A 486 -5.24 2.00 -8.03
CA MET A 486 -5.72 1.90 -6.66
C MET A 486 -7.19 1.46 -6.60
N SER A 487 -8.08 1.98 -7.45
CA SER A 487 -9.49 1.58 -7.45
C SER A 487 -9.75 0.10 -7.77
N HIS A 488 -8.77 -0.60 -8.37
CA HIS A 488 -8.84 -2.06 -8.56
C HIS A 488 -8.25 -2.86 -7.40
N CYS A 489 -7.69 -2.23 -6.36
CA CYS A 489 -7.33 -2.91 -5.12
C CYS A 489 -8.60 -3.40 -4.42
N ILE A 490 -8.58 -4.67 -4.01
CA ILE A 490 -9.73 -5.31 -3.34
C ILE A 490 -10.08 -4.61 -2.02
N MET A 491 -9.05 -4.22 -1.27
CA MET A 491 -9.14 -3.42 -0.04
C MET A 491 -8.56 -2.03 -0.28
N LEU A 492 -9.02 -1.06 0.52
CA LEU A 492 -8.41 0.26 0.59
C LEU A 492 -6.98 0.13 1.13
N PRO A 493 -5.94 0.47 0.34
CA PRO A 493 -4.56 0.44 0.82
C PRO A 493 -4.34 1.51 1.90
N SER A 494 -3.42 1.24 2.82
CA SER A 494 -2.98 2.19 3.84
C SER A 494 -1.53 2.59 3.57
N PHE A 495 -1.24 3.88 3.62
CA PHE A 495 0.12 4.44 3.43
C PHE A 495 0.66 5.16 4.66
N VAL A 496 0.01 4.97 5.81
CA VAL A 496 0.58 5.31 7.13
C VAL A 496 1.88 4.57 7.34
#